data_AF-A0A842CLC9-F1
#
_entry.id   AF-A0A842CLC9-F1
#
_cell.length_a   1.000
_cell.length_b   1.000
_cell.length_c   1.000
_cell.angle_alpha   90.00
_cell.angle_beta   90.00
_cell.angle_gamma   90.00
#
_symmetry.space_group_name_H-M   'P 1'
#
loop_
_entity.id
_entity.type
_entity.pdbx_description
1 polymer ?
#
loop_
_entity_poly.entity_id
_entity_poly.type
_entity_poly.pdbx_seq_one_letter_code
_entity_poly.pdbx_strand_id
1 'polypeptide(L)'
;MRKNKRVKKNHPAYSEDVMSSEANQVRSTSMEALYQEIANQVNNVIPEDWSRLLLYSEMDQYRGATFFYYYPVEGKDPIYSLDIEDMEHIDMDEVQNGLSNLNGLLRDLWNEFIENKQEPWKSLNLSLDSKGKFNIQYSYDDLEKDGYDYI
;
A
#
# COMPACT_ATOMS: atom_id res chain seq x y z
N MET A 1 -68.63 -17.91 21.13
CA MET A 1 -68.05 -17.06 20.06
C MET A 1 -66.79 -16.36 20.58
N ARG A 2 -65.67 -16.55 19.86
CA ARG A 2 -64.37 -15.84 19.80
C ARG A 2 -63.66 -15.41 21.11
N LYS A 3 -62.56 -16.10 21.45
CA LYS A 3 -61.43 -15.59 22.26
C LYS A 3 -60.30 -15.14 21.32
N ASN A 4 -59.84 -13.89 21.46
CA ASN A 4 -58.69 -13.33 20.71
C ASN A 4 -57.37 -13.89 21.26
N LYS A 5 -56.52 -14.47 20.41
CA LYS A 5 -55.10 -14.73 20.70
C LYS A 5 -54.24 -13.67 20.02
N ARG A 6 -53.48 -12.90 20.81
CA ARG A 6 -52.41 -12.01 20.33
C ARG A 6 -51.25 -12.88 19.82
N VAL A 7 -50.83 -12.64 18.58
CA VAL A 7 -49.59 -13.20 18.03
C VAL A 7 -48.43 -12.31 18.50
N LYS A 8 -47.49 -12.89 19.26
CA LYS A 8 -46.19 -12.26 19.54
C LYS A 8 -45.34 -12.37 18.27
N LYS A 9 -44.91 -11.25 17.70
CA LYS A 9 -43.92 -11.22 16.61
C LYS A 9 -42.56 -11.56 17.20
N ASN A 10 -42.00 -12.71 16.85
CA ASN A 10 -40.59 -13.01 17.09
C ASN A 10 -39.76 -12.16 16.12
N HIS A 11 -38.91 -11.29 16.65
CA HIS A 11 -37.78 -10.74 15.89
C HIS A 11 -36.70 -11.83 15.82
N PRO A 12 -36.11 -12.10 14.65
CA PRO A 12 -34.93 -12.96 14.61
C PRO A 12 -33.77 -12.21 15.27
N ALA A 13 -33.22 -12.79 16.33
CA ALA A 13 -31.93 -12.38 16.86
C ALA A 13 -30.88 -12.79 15.82
N TYR A 14 -30.34 -11.82 15.08
CA TYR A 14 -29.15 -12.04 14.26
C TYR A 14 -27.97 -12.23 15.22
N SER A 15 -27.38 -13.42 15.21
CA SER A 15 -26.24 -13.80 16.05
C SER A 15 -25.01 -12.98 15.69
N GLU A 16 -24.32 -12.42 16.70
CA GLU A 16 -23.06 -11.66 16.58
C GLU A 16 -21.96 -12.43 15.84
N ASP A 17 -22.03 -13.77 15.83
CA ASP A 17 -21.07 -14.64 15.13
C ASP A 17 -21.09 -14.51 13.60
N VAL A 18 -22.17 -14.02 12.98
CA VAL A 18 -22.21 -13.80 11.53
C VAL A 18 -21.41 -12.54 11.15
N MET A 19 -21.38 -11.53 12.03
CA MET A 19 -20.65 -10.27 11.82
C MET A 19 -19.13 -10.42 11.98
N SER A 20 -18.65 -11.45 12.71
CA SER A 20 -17.21 -11.68 12.88
C SER A 20 -16.57 -12.37 11.69
N SER A 21 -17.36 -13.04 10.85
CA SER A 21 -16.86 -13.76 9.65
C SER A 21 -16.70 -12.88 8.41
N GLU A 22 -17.36 -11.71 8.36
CA GLU A 22 -17.23 -10.73 7.26
C GLU A 22 -16.06 -9.75 7.48
N ALA A 23 -15.50 -9.68 8.69
CA ALA A 23 -14.43 -8.75 9.06
C ALA A 23 -13.05 -9.07 8.43
N ASN A 24 -12.91 -10.18 7.70
CA ASN A 24 -11.66 -10.58 7.04
C ASN A 24 -11.73 -10.61 5.50
N GLN A 25 -12.77 -10.03 4.89
CA GLN A 25 -12.90 -10.03 3.43
C GLN A 25 -13.63 -8.80 2.86
N VAL A 26 -13.21 -7.60 3.25
CA VAL A 26 -13.47 -6.40 2.43
C VAL A 26 -12.14 -5.85 1.96
N ARG A 27 -11.61 -6.44 0.87
CA ARG A 27 -10.73 -5.67 -0.01
C ARG A 27 -11.62 -4.55 -0.56
N SER A 28 -11.43 -3.31 -0.12
CA SER A 28 -12.16 -2.20 -0.72
C SER A 28 -11.71 -2.12 -2.18
N THR A 29 -12.64 -1.90 -3.11
CA THR A 29 -12.32 -1.64 -4.53
C THR A 29 -11.30 -0.52 -4.68
N SER A 30 -11.24 0.40 -3.70
CA SER A 30 -10.25 1.49 -3.60
C SER A 30 -8.82 0.96 -3.43
N MET A 31 -8.62 -0.02 -2.54
CA MET A 31 -7.28 -0.55 -2.25
C MET A 31 -6.67 -1.33 -3.42
N GLU A 32 -7.50 -2.09 -4.15
CA GLU A 32 -7.06 -2.78 -5.37
C GLU A 32 -6.71 -1.79 -6.49
N ALA A 33 -7.48 -0.71 -6.63
CA ALA A 33 -7.17 0.37 -7.57
C ALA A 33 -5.83 1.06 -7.21
N LEU A 34 -5.60 1.36 -5.93
CA LEU A 34 -4.34 1.94 -5.47
C LEU A 34 -3.15 1.03 -5.77
N TYR A 35 -3.24 -0.29 -5.60
CA TYR A 35 -2.16 -1.20 -5.97
C TYR A 35 -1.83 -1.14 -7.46
N GLN A 36 -2.84 -1.01 -8.32
CA GLN A 36 -2.64 -0.85 -9.76
C GLN A 36 -2.01 0.50 -10.10
N GLU A 37 -2.47 1.58 -9.47
CA GLU A 37 -1.91 2.92 -9.65
C GLU A 37 -0.46 3.00 -9.19
N ILE A 38 -0.11 2.36 -8.07
CA ILE A 38 1.28 2.25 -7.58
C ILE A 38 2.14 1.52 -8.62
N ALA A 39 1.68 0.38 -9.14
CA ALA A 39 2.42 -0.38 -10.14
C ALA A 39 2.62 0.41 -11.44
N ASN A 40 1.58 1.13 -11.90
CA ASN A 40 1.65 1.99 -13.07
C ASN A 40 2.59 3.18 -12.84
N GLN A 41 2.56 3.76 -11.65
CA GLN A 41 3.40 4.91 -11.32
C GLN A 41 4.88 4.52 -11.28
N VAL A 42 5.21 3.35 -10.76
CA VAL A 42 6.57 2.79 -10.86
C VAL A 42 6.99 2.62 -12.32
N ASN A 43 6.12 2.08 -13.19
CA ASN A 43 6.42 1.95 -14.61
C ASN A 43 6.67 3.30 -15.30
N ASN A 44 5.98 4.35 -14.87
CA ASN A 44 6.17 5.69 -15.43
C ASN A 44 7.50 6.33 -15.01
N VAL A 45 8.00 6.01 -13.80
CA VAL A 45 9.25 6.57 -13.27
C VAL A 45 10.48 5.87 -13.84
N ILE A 46 10.42 4.56 -14.09
CA ILE A 46 11.56 3.80 -14.58
C ILE A 46 11.71 4.02 -16.10
N PRO A 47 12.84 4.56 -16.59
CA PRO A 47 12.97 4.98 -17.99
C PRO A 47 13.41 3.87 -18.95
N GLU A 48 13.45 2.62 -18.50
CA GLU A 48 13.95 1.48 -19.25
C GLU A 48 13.24 0.19 -18.88
N ASP A 49 13.43 -0.86 -19.69
CA ASP A 49 12.87 -2.18 -19.39
C ASP A 49 13.51 -2.77 -18.12
N TRP A 50 12.67 -3.23 -17.21
CA TRP A 50 13.08 -3.79 -15.93
C TRP A 50 12.44 -5.16 -15.67
N SER A 51 13.07 -5.98 -14.83
CA SER A 51 12.67 -7.36 -14.55
C SER A 51 12.00 -7.53 -13.19
N ARG A 52 12.47 -6.77 -12.19
CA ARG A 52 11.99 -6.80 -10.82
C ARG A 52 12.17 -5.44 -10.15
N LEU A 53 11.28 -5.15 -9.21
CA LEU A 53 11.27 -4.00 -8.32
C LEU A 53 11.19 -4.49 -6.86
N LEU A 54 11.92 -3.83 -5.97
CA LEU A 54 11.77 -3.90 -4.52
C LEU A 54 11.55 -2.48 -3.99
N LEU A 55 10.34 -2.19 -3.53
CA LEU A 55 9.95 -0.91 -2.97
C LEU A 55 9.84 -1.01 -1.46
N TYR A 56 10.30 0.04 -0.79
CA TYR A 56 10.13 0.24 0.63
C TYR A 56 9.44 1.58 0.88
N SER A 57 8.53 1.60 1.84
CA SER A 57 7.91 2.84 2.30
C SER A 57 7.70 2.82 3.79
N GLU A 58 8.05 3.91 4.46
CA GLU A 58 7.69 4.21 5.84
C GLU A 58 6.70 5.35 5.87
N MET A 59 5.73 5.28 6.78
CA MET A 59 4.71 6.30 6.89
C MET A 59 4.19 6.47 8.31
N ASP A 60 4.14 7.73 8.74
CA ASP A 60 3.46 8.18 9.95
C ASP A 60 2.52 9.36 9.61
N GLN A 61 1.77 9.86 10.59
CA GLN A 61 0.79 10.95 10.42
C GLN A 61 1.37 12.27 9.87
N TYR A 62 2.69 12.48 9.94
CA TYR A 62 3.39 13.71 9.57
C TYR A 62 4.35 13.52 8.39
N ARG A 63 4.95 12.34 8.26
CA ARG A 63 6.06 12.06 7.35
C ARG A 63 5.81 10.77 6.58
N GLY A 64 6.40 10.71 5.39
CA GLY A 64 6.47 9.49 4.59
C GLY A 64 7.77 9.50 3.81
N ALA A 65 8.41 8.34 3.73
CA ALA A 65 9.63 8.15 2.97
C ALA A 65 9.46 6.90 2.10
N THR A 66 9.56 7.08 0.79
CA THR A 66 9.37 6.00 -0.19
C THR A 66 10.55 5.98 -1.13
N PHE A 67 11.11 4.79 -1.35
CA PHE A 67 12.14 4.55 -2.35
C PHE A 67 12.05 3.14 -2.87
N PHE A 68 12.71 2.87 -3.99
CA PHE A 68 12.78 1.51 -4.52
C PHE A 68 14.13 1.23 -5.17
N TYR A 69 14.39 -0.06 -5.35
CA TYR A 69 15.41 -0.58 -6.24
C TYR A 69 14.74 -1.31 -7.38
N TYR A 70 15.19 -1.07 -8.61
CA TYR A 70 14.75 -1.85 -9.77
C TYR A 70 15.94 -2.56 -10.42
N TYR A 71 15.65 -3.66 -11.12
CA TYR A 71 16.64 -4.48 -11.81
C TYR A 71 16.42 -4.34 -13.32
N PRO A 72 17.27 -3.57 -14.05
CA PRO A 72 17.19 -3.45 -15.50
C PRO A 72 17.30 -4.82 -16.18
N VAL A 73 16.68 -5.00 -17.35
CA VAL A 73 16.78 -6.26 -18.10
C VAL A 73 18.21 -6.51 -18.57
N GLU A 74 18.90 -5.47 -19.03
CA GLU A 74 20.27 -5.54 -19.56
C GLU A 74 21.35 -5.33 -18.46
N GLY A 75 20.93 -5.09 -17.22
CA GLY A 75 21.78 -4.75 -16.08
C GLY A 75 22.02 -5.92 -15.12
N LYS A 76 23.15 -5.88 -14.41
CA LYS A 76 23.46 -6.85 -13.34
C LYS A 76 23.09 -6.31 -11.95
N ASP A 77 23.34 -5.02 -11.74
CA ASP A 77 23.18 -4.37 -10.45
C ASP A 77 21.83 -3.65 -10.38
N PRO A 78 21.15 -3.67 -9.22
CA PRO A 78 19.94 -2.89 -9.03
C PRO A 78 20.27 -1.40 -9.05
N ILE A 79 19.34 -0.61 -9.57
CA ILE A 79 19.43 0.84 -9.60
C ILE A 79 18.47 1.40 -8.56
N TYR A 80 18.97 2.36 -7.78
CA TYR A 80 18.21 3.06 -6.74
C TYR A 80 17.33 4.14 -7.36
N SER A 81 16.10 4.29 -6.88
CA SER A 81 15.10 5.18 -7.47
C SER A 81 15.52 6.65 -7.53
N LEU A 82 16.33 7.11 -6.57
CA LEU A 82 16.83 8.50 -6.57
C LEU A 82 17.98 8.71 -7.56
N ASP A 83 18.70 7.65 -7.96
CA ASP A 83 19.78 7.75 -8.94
C ASP A 83 19.23 7.86 -10.38
N ILE A 84 17.92 7.68 -10.58
CA ILE A 84 17.27 7.81 -11.90
C ILE A 84 17.38 9.25 -12.41
N GLU A 85 17.30 10.25 -11.53
CA GLU A 85 17.36 11.66 -11.92
C GLU A 85 18.72 12.08 -12.50
N ASP A 86 19.77 11.30 -12.23
CA ASP A 86 21.14 11.53 -12.71
C ASP A 86 21.46 10.78 -14.02
N MET A 87 20.51 10.01 -14.57
CA MET A 87 20.73 9.27 -15.81
C MET A 87 20.77 10.19 -17.04
N GLU A 88 21.54 9.78 -18.05
CA GLU A 88 21.59 10.50 -19.32
C GLU A 88 20.22 10.53 -20.00
N HIS A 89 19.87 11.68 -20.59
CA HIS A 89 18.63 11.89 -21.34
C HIS A 89 17.33 11.79 -20.52
N ILE A 90 17.41 11.94 -19.20
CA ILE A 90 16.26 12.00 -18.30
C ILE A 90 15.93 13.44 -17.92
N ASP A 91 14.64 13.74 -17.80
CA ASP A 91 14.15 14.98 -17.20
C ASP A 91 14.01 14.80 -15.68
N MET A 92 14.89 15.46 -14.94
CA MET A 92 14.92 15.43 -13.47
C MET A 92 13.57 15.83 -12.86
N ASP A 93 12.90 16.85 -13.39
CA ASP A 93 11.63 17.32 -12.85
C ASP A 93 10.54 16.27 -13.07
N GLU A 94 10.55 15.57 -14.21
CA GLU A 94 9.61 14.47 -14.49
C GLU A 94 9.80 13.31 -13.50
N VAL A 95 11.05 12.90 -13.24
CA VAL A 95 11.37 11.84 -12.27
C VAL A 95 10.97 12.25 -10.86
N GLN A 96 11.33 13.45 -10.41
CA GLN A 96 11.00 13.94 -9.07
C GLN A 96 9.48 14.05 -8.87
N ASN A 97 8.76 14.57 -9.86
CA ASN A 97 7.29 14.59 -9.83
C ASN A 97 6.73 13.16 -9.80
N GLY A 98 7.31 12.24 -10.55
CA GLY A 98 6.90 10.85 -10.56
C GLY A 98 7.10 10.13 -9.22
N LEU A 99 8.23 10.36 -8.56
CA LEU A 99 8.53 9.84 -7.22
C LEU A 99 7.63 10.49 -6.15
N SER A 100 7.36 11.79 -6.27
CA SER A 100 6.41 12.50 -5.39
C SER A 100 5.00 11.93 -5.51
N ASN A 101 4.52 11.69 -6.73
CA ASN A 101 3.23 11.06 -6.99
C ASN A 101 3.17 9.63 -6.44
N LEU A 102 4.24 8.84 -6.58
CA LEU A 102 4.33 7.51 -5.99
C LEU A 102 4.18 7.56 -4.45
N ASN A 103 4.87 8.49 -3.80
CA ASN A 103 4.72 8.69 -2.35
C ASN A 103 3.31 9.15 -1.96
N GLY A 104 2.66 9.96 -2.80
CA GLY A 104 1.24 10.33 -2.67
C GLY A 104 0.30 9.13 -2.72
N LEU A 105 0.48 8.23 -3.68
CA LEU A 105 -0.32 7.00 -3.77
C LEU A 105 -0.14 6.09 -2.55
N LEU A 106 1.07 6.03 -1.97
CA LEU A 106 1.27 5.29 -0.71
C LEU A 106 0.64 5.99 0.48
N ARG A 107 0.51 7.33 0.45
CA ARG A 107 -0.24 8.09 1.46
C ARG A 107 -1.71 7.78 1.38
N ASP A 108 -2.26 7.71 0.17
CA ASP A 108 -3.66 7.36 -0.03
C ASP A 108 -3.92 5.91 0.42
N LEU A 109 -3.01 4.98 0.13
CA LEU A 109 -3.08 3.61 0.65
C LEU A 109 -3.04 3.56 2.19
N TRP A 110 -2.23 4.38 2.83
CA TRP A 110 -2.18 4.47 4.30
C TRP A 110 -3.47 5.05 4.88
N ASN A 111 -4.02 6.09 4.24
CA ASN A 111 -5.29 6.71 4.63
C ASN A 111 -6.46 5.73 4.49
N GLU A 112 -6.48 4.90 3.44
CA GLU A 112 -7.48 3.84 3.27
C GLU A 112 -7.54 2.88 4.45
N PHE A 113 -6.40 2.52 5.07
CA PHE A 113 -6.42 1.70 6.28
C PHE A 113 -7.17 2.41 7.42
N ILE A 114 -6.90 3.70 7.61
CA ILE A 114 -7.55 4.51 8.65
C ILE A 114 -9.06 4.65 8.39
N GLU A 115 -9.44 4.98 7.17
CA GLU A 115 -10.84 5.14 6.77
C GLU A 115 -11.64 3.84 6.94
N ASN A 116 -11.00 2.71 6.64
CA ASN A 116 -11.55 1.38 6.86
C ASN A 116 -11.42 0.89 8.32
N LYS A 117 -11.01 1.76 9.26
CA LYS A 117 -10.82 1.46 10.70
C LYS A 117 -9.85 0.31 10.98
N GLN A 118 -8.90 0.10 10.08
CA GLN A 118 -7.77 -0.80 10.25
C GLN A 118 -6.62 -0.04 10.90
N GLU A 119 -5.76 -0.75 11.62
CA GLU A 119 -4.52 -0.16 12.11
C GLU A 119 -3.66 0.25 10.90
N PRO A 120 -3.24 1.52 10.80
CA PRO A 120 -2.35 1.95 9.73
C PRO A 120 -0.98 1.29 9.91
N TRP A 121 -0.41 0.83 8.79
CA TRP A 121 0.95 0.28 8.77
C TRP A 121 1.99 1.38 9.02
N LYS A 122 3.15 1.01 9.57
CA LYS A 122 4.29 1.91 9.80
C LYS A 122 5.32 1.82 8.71
N SER A 123 5.51 0.63 8.15
CA SER A 123 6.26 0.44 6.92
C SER A 123 5.68 -0.66 6.06
N LEU A 124 6.07 -0.69 4.79
CA LEU A 124 5.74 -1.78 3.88
C LEU A 124 6.93 -2.12 2.99
N ASN A 125 6.99 -3.40 2.63
CA ASN A 125 7.84 -3.92 1.57
C ASN A 125 6.94 -4.39 0.42
N LEU A 126 7.20 -3.91 -0.79
CA LEU A 126 6.49 -4.29 -1.99
C LEU A 126 7.49 -4.88 -2.99
N SER A 127 7.13 -6.02 -3.59
CA SER A 127 7.86 -6.57 -4.73
C SER A 127 6.94 -6.72 -5.92
N LEU A 128 7.45 -6.36 -7.09
CA LEU A 128 6.77 -6.48 -8.36
C LEU A 128 7.76 -7.04 -9.38
N ASP A 129 7.33 -7.99 -10.20
CA ASP A 129 8.09 -8.42 -11.37
C ASP A 129 7.43 -7.96 -12.67
N SER A 130 8.19 -8.00 -13.77
CA SER A 130 7.72 -7.59 -15.09
C SER A 130 6.61 -8.48 -15.67
N LYS A 131 6.26 -9.58 -15.00
CA LYS A 131 5.11 -10.44 -15.34
C LYS A 131 3.86 -10.07 -14.53
N GLY A 132 3.93 -9.02 -13.71
CA GLY A 132 2.83 -8.54 -12.88
C GLY A 132 2.67 -9.30 -11.56
N LYS A 133 3.65 -10.13 -11.14
CA LYS A 133 3.59 -10.78 -9.83
C LYS A 133 3.85 -9.75 -8.74
N PHE A 134 2.77 -9.36 -8.07
CA PHE A 134 2.77 -8.38 -6.99
C PHE A 134 2.73 -9.07 -5.62
N ASN A 135 3.55 -8.60 -4.68
CA ASN A 135 3.48 -8.98 -3.27
C ASN A 135 3.74 -7.76 -2.40
N ILE A 136 2.93 -7.59 -1.36
CA ILE A 136 3.05 -6.51 -0.39
C ILE A 136 3.02 -7.10 1.03
N GLN A 137 3.90 -6.60 1.88
CA GLN A 137 4.04 -6.98 3.28
C GLN A 137 4.05 -5.72 4.13
N TYR A 138 3.07 -5.60 5.03
CA TYR A 138 2.95 -4.50 5.97
C TYR A 138 3.65 -4.83 7.29
N SER A 139 4.28 -3.82 7.89
CA SER A 139 4.87 -3.88 9.23
C SER A 139 4.25 -2.83 10.14
N TYR A 140 4.12 -3.18 11.42
CA TYR A 140 3.56 -2.36 12.49
C TYR A 140 4.59 -2.06 13.59
N ASP A 141 5.83 -2.51 13.41
CA ASP A 141 6.91 -2.32 14.35
C ASP A 141 7.41 -0.87 14.32
N ASP A 142 7.67 -0.28 15.50
CA ASP A 142 8.34 1.01 15.59
C ASP A 142 9.83 0.82 15.28
N LEU A 143 10.27 1.33 14.12
CA LEU A 143 11.68 1.31 13.74
C LEU A 143 12.52 2.31 14.55
N GLU A 144 11.88 3.30 15.21
CA GLU A 144 12.53 4.24 16.13
C GLU A 144 12.86 3.64 17.51
N LYS A 145 12.46 2.38 17.81
CA LYS A 145 12.70 1.77 19.12
C LYS A 145 14.13 1.31 19.38
N ASP A 146 14.98 1.25 18.35
CA ASP A 146 16.41 0.99 18.51
C ASP A 146 17.18 2.31 18.65
N GLY A 147 16.81 3.05 19.70
CA GLY A 147 17.25 4.42 20.00
C GLY A 147 18.73 4.69 19.78
N TYR A 148 19.01 5.63 18.88
CA TYR A 148 20.19 6.47 19.02
C TYR A 148 19.91 7.45 20.15
N ASP A 149 20.35 7.09 21.35
CA ASP A 149 20.49 8.02 22.47
C ASP A 149 21.48 9.10 22.01
N TYR A 150 20.98 10.28 21.65
CA TYR A 150 21.83 11.44 21.38
C TYR A 150 22.41 11.91 22.72
N ILE A 151 23.58 11.38 23.07
CA ILE A 151 24.45 11.89 24.14
C ILE A 151 25.10 13.21 23.75
#